data_AF-A0A966T430-F1
#
_entry.id   AF-A0A966T430-F1
#
_cell.length_a   1.000
_cell.length_b   1.000
_cell.length_c   1.000
_cell.angle_alpha   90.00
_cell.angle_beta   90.00
_cell.angle_gamma   90.00
#
_symmetry.space_group_name_H-M   'P 1'
#
loop_
_entity.id
_entity.type
_entity.pdbx_description
1 polymer ?
#
loop_
_entity_poly.entity_id
_entity_poly.type
_entity_poly.pdbx_seq_one_letter_code
_entity_poly.pdbx_strand_id
1 'polypeptide(L)'
;KAGSYLFTFTGTIGGVSVNEVFESGPGRFSDVEPIEKLQFPDIVLAPASVSASAKRAEDRAIQAEAIATALSERVASSETLAMAGIGAGVLGIATSVAAFVLGRRSGNRPVGQPK
;
A
#
# COMPACT_ATOMS: atom_id res chain seq x y z
N LYS A 1 31.72 -23.79 24.35
CA LYS A 1 31.01 -25.10 24.43
C LYS A 1 30.49 -25.25 25.85
N ALA A 2 29.48 -26.08 26.08
CA ALA A 2 29.02 -26.34 27.44
C ALA A 2 30.00 -27.26 28.18
N GLY A 3 30.13 -27.09 29.49
CA GLY A 3 30.97 -27.92 30.35
C GLY A 3 31.77 -27.14 31.40
N SER A 4 32.66 -27.86 32.07
CA SER A 4 33.53 -27.31 33.12
C SER A 4 34.79 -26.68 32.55
N TYR A 5 35.20 -25.55 33.12
CA TYR A 5 36.32 -24.75 32.64
C TYR A 5 37.18 -24.22 33.79
N LEU A 6 38.47 -24.04 33.48
CA LEU A 6 39.43 -23.31 34.30
C LEU A 6 39.55 -21.87 33.78
N PHE A 7 39.34 -20.92 34.67
CA PHE A 7 39.34 -19.50 34.40
C PHE A 7 40.53 -18.87 35.11
N THR A 8 41.47 -18.35 34.33
CA THR A 8 42.59 -17.58 34.88
C THR A 8 42.21 -16.11 34.91
N PHE A 9 42.10 -15.54 36.10
CA PHE A 9 41.90 -14.11 36.29
C PHE A 9 43.24 -13.45 36.58
N THR A 10 43.65 -12.57 35.68
CA THR A 10 44.85 -11.76 35.82
C THR A 10 44.48 -10.28 35.90
N GLY A 11 45.19 -9.51 36.73
CA GLY A 11 44.93 -8.08 36.84
C GLY A 11 45.49 -7.47 38.10
N THR A 12 44.98 -6.31 38.47
CA THR A 12 45.38 -5.59 39.69
C THR A 12 44.13 -5.09 40.40
N ILE A 13 43.98 -5.37 41.70
CA ILE A 13 42.86 -4.90 42.52
C ILE A 13 43.44 -4.10 43.68
N GLY A 14 43.11 -2.81 43.78
CA GLY A 14 43.63 -1.94 44.84
C GLY A 14 45.16 -1.83 44.86
N GLY A 15 45.82 -2.00 43.71
CA GLY A 15 47.28 -1.99 43.59
C GLY A 15 47.96 -3.35 43.85
N VAL A 16 47.21 -4.38 44.24
CA VAL A 16 47.72 -5.75 44.41
C VAL A 16 47.53 -6.55 43.12
N SER A 17 48.60 -7.17 42.62
CA SER A 17 48.53 -8.05 41.45
C SER A 17 47.79 -9.34 41.78
N VAL A 18 46.80 -9.66 40.95
CA VAL A 18 46.03 -10.91 41.00
C VAL A 18 46.39 -11.76 39.79
N ASN A 19 46.67 -13.04 40.02
CA ASN A 19 46.83 -14.07 39.00
C ASN A 19 46.36 -15.40 39.60
N GLU A 20 45.06 -15.65 39.50
CA GLU A 20 44.42 -16.80 40.16
C GLU A 20 43.62 -17.64 39.17
N VAL A 21 43.53 -18.93 39.46
CA VAL A 21 42.80 -19.90 38.64
C VAL A 21 41.57 -20.39 39.39
N PHE A 22 40.41 -20.28 38.76
CA PHE A 22 39.12 -20.67 39.28
C PHE A 22 38.50 -21.75 38.39
N GLU A 23 37.98 -22.81 38.98
CA GLU A 23 37.40 -23.94 38.26
C GLU A 23 35.88 -23.93 38.42
N SER A 24 35.14 -24.05 37.31
CA SER A 24 33.69 -24.23 37.34
C SER A 24 33.32 -25.68 37.61
N GLY A 25 32.20 -25.90 38.30
CA GLY A 25 31.68 -27.24 38.56
C GLY A 25 30.95 -27.37 39.90
N PRO A 26 30.54 -28.61 40.27
CA PRO A 26 29.80 -28.87 41.51
C PRO A 26 30.56 -28.38 42.75
N GLY A 27 29.91 -27.55 43.57
CA GLY A 27 30.51 -26.95 44.77
C GLY A 27 31.38 -25.70 44.51
N ARG A 28 31.42 -25.20 43.28
CA ARG A 28 32.06 -23.94 42.85
C ARG A 28 31.01 -23.06 42.14
N PHE A 29 31.46 -22.13 41.30
CA PHE A 29 30.56 -21.40 40.41
C PHE A 29 30.10 -22.30 39.26
N SER A 30 28.91 -21.99 38.73
CA SER A 30 28.19 -22.85 37.79
C SER A 30 28.98 -23.11 36.50
N ASP A 31 28.78 -24.29 35.92
CA ASP A 31 29.36 -24.65 34.62
C ASP A 31 28.79 -23.79 33.48
N VAL A 32 29.53 -23.74 32.37
CA VAL A 32 29.06 -23.07 31.15
C VAL A 32 27.92 -23.89 30.57
N GLU A 33 26.73 -23.28 30.52
CA GLU A 33 25.54 -23.93 29.99
C GLU A 33 25.41 -23.79 28.45
N PRO A 34 24.72 -24.73 27.78
CA PRO A 34 24.40 -24.62 26.36
C PRO A 34 23.48 -23.42 26.09
N ILE A 35 23.74 -22.68 25.01
CA ILE A 35 22.95 -21.50 24.65
C ILE A 35 21.50 -21.86 24.30
N GLU A 36 21.26 -23.11 23.90
CA GLU A 36 19.96 -23.67 23.54
C GLU A 36 18.96 -23.64 24.71
N LYS A 37 19.44 -23.64 25.96
CA LYS A 37 18.60 -23.50 27.16
C LYS A 37 18.18 -22.07 27.46
N LEU A 38 18.85 -21.08 26.85
CA LEU A 38 18.62 -19.64 27.06
C LEU A 38 17.88 -18.99 25.89
N GLN A 39 17.46 -19.76 24.89
CA GLN A 39 16.73 -19.23 23.75
C GLN A 39 15.32 -18.81 24.19
N PHE A 40 14.97 -17.57 23.86
CA PHE A 40 13.58 -17.13 23.87
C PHE A 40 12.77 -18.08 22.98
N PRO A 41 11.50 -18.37 23.33
CA PRO A 41 10.69 -19.29 22.54
C PRO A 41 10.68 -18.85 21.07
N ASP A 42 10.94 -19.81 20.17
CA ASP A 42 10.75 -19.59 18.75
C ASP A 42 9.32 -19.07 18.53
N ILE A 43 9.20 -17.93 17.85
CA ILE A 43 7.91 -17.40 17.44
C ILE A 43 7.40 -18.31 16.31
N VAL A 44 6.84 -19.45 16.70
CA VAL A 44 6.13 -20.34 15.78
C VAL A 44 4.84 -19.62 15.44
N LEU A 45 4.80 -19.00 14.25
CA LEU A 45 3.57 -18.44 13.70
C LEU A 45 2.52 -19.56 13.65
N ALA A 46 1.42 -19.38 14.38
CA ALA A 46 0.32 -20.32 14.36
C ALA A 46 -0.15 -20.52 12.90
N PRO A 47 -0.25 -21.75 12.36
CA PRO A 47 -0.62 -21.97 10.97
C PRO A 47 -1.93 -21.28 10.55
N ALA A 48 -2.87 -21.14 11.49
CA ALA A 48 -4.13 -20.42 11.31
C ALA A 48 -3.96 -18.92 11.08
N SER A 49 -2.95 -18.27 11.68
CA SER A 49 -2.70 -16.83 11.47
C SER A 49 -2.08 -16.57 10.10
N VAL A 50 -1.24 -17.50 9.62
CA VAL A 50 -0.64 -17.45 8.28
C VAL A 50 -1.72 -17.64 7.20
N SER A 51 -2.57 -18.66 7.33
CA SER A 51 -3.66 -18.90 6.38
C SER A 51 -4.69 -17.77 6.38
N ALA A 52 -5.05 -17.21 7.54
CA ALA A 52 -5.94 -16.06 7.63
C ALA A 52 -5.33 -14.78 7.03
N SER A 53 -4.02 -14.62 7.07
CA SER A 53 -3.33 -13.48 6.45
C SER A 53 -3.23 -13.66 4.93
N ALA A 54 -2.94 -14.87 4.46
CA ALA A 54 -2.93 -15.21 3.04
C ALA A 54 -4.32 -15.01 2.40
N LYS A 55 -5.38 -15.51 3.05
CA LYS A 55 -6.77 -15.34 2.58
C LYS A 55 -7.17 -13.87 2.48
N ARG A 56 -6.82 -13.06 3.50
CA ARG A 56 -7.07 -11.60 3.46
C ARG A 56 -6.32 -10.88 2.34
N ALA A 57 -5.12 -11.34 1.99
CA ALA A 57 -4.36 -10.79 0.87
C ALA A 57 -5.01 -11.14 -0.48
N GLU A 58 -5.44 -12.40 -0.64
CA GLU A 58 -6.17 -12.89 -1.81
C GLU A 58 -7.49 -12.14 -2.00
N ASP A 59 -8.30 -11.99 -0.94
CA ASP A 59 -9.56 -11.26 -0.97
C ASP A 59 -9.38 -9.79 -1.40
N ARG A 60 -8.26 -9.16 -1.03
CA ARG A 60 -7.94 -7.78 -1.43
C ARG A 60 -7.52 -7.70 -2.91
N ALA A 61 -6.79 -8.69 -3.40
CA ALA A 61 -6.40 -8.75 -4.81
C ALA A 61 -7.63 -8.90 -5.71
N ILE A 62 -8.52 -9.83 -5.37
CA ILE A 62 -9.79 -10.06 -6.10
C ILE A 62 -10.65 -8.77 -6.10
N GLN A 63 -10.74 -8.09 -4.96
CA GLN A 63 -11.48 -6.82 -4.88
C GLN A 63 -10.85 -5.71 -5.73
N ALA A 64 -9.52 -5.60 -5.75
CA ALA A 64 -8.83 -4.60 -6.56
C ALA A 64 -9.06 -4.82 -8.06
N GLU A 65 -9.03 -6.07 -8.52
CA GLU A 65 -9.33 -6.43 -9.91
C GLU A 65 -10.79 -6.11 -10.27
N ALA A 66 -11.75 -6.44 -9.40
CA ALA A 66 -13.16 -6.13 -9.62
C ALA A 66 -13.40 -4.62 -9.75
N ILE A 67 -12.74 -3.81 -8.92
CA ILE A 67 -12.82 -2.34 -8.98
C ILE A 67 -12.19 -1.81 -10.28
N ALA A 68 -11.04 -2.35 -10.69
CA ALA A 68 -10.37 -1.94 -11.92
C ALA A 68 -11.22 -2.22 -13.17
N THR A 69 -11.85 -3.39 -13.24
CA THR A 69 -12.78 -3.75 -14.33
C THR A 69 -14.01 -2.86 -14.32
N ALA A 70 -14.63 -2.66 -13.15
CA ALA A 70 -15.81 -1.80 -13.02
C ALA A 70 -15.52 -0.33 -13.38
N LEU A 71 -14.32 0.16 -13.08
CA LEU A 71 -13.90 1.50 -13.47
C LEU A 71 -13.69 1.59 -14.99
N SER A 72 -13.11 0.56 -15.61
CA SER A 72 -12.88 0.52 -17.06
C SER A 72 -14.19 0.60 -17.85
N GLU A 73 -15.25 -0.08 -17.41
CA GLU A 73 -16.59 -0.01 -18.03
C GLU A 73 -17.23 1.39 -17.90
N ARG A 74 -17.06 2.03 -16.74
CA ARG A 74 -17.58 3.40 -16.49
C ARG A 74 -16.85 4.45 -17.33
N VAL A 75 -15.54 4.30 -17.50
CA VAL A 75 -14.75 5.22 -18.33
C VAL A 75 -15.09 5.06 -19.81
N ALA A 76 -15.24 3.83 -20.31
CA ALA A 76 -15.60 3.57 -21.70
C ALA A 76 -16.98 4.13 -22.10
N SER A 77 -17.95 4.07 -21.19
CA SER A 77 -19.28 4.67 -21.40
C SER A 77 -19.29 6.20 -21.27
N SER A 78 -18.37 6.76 -20.48
CA SER A 78 -18.22 8.22 -20.34
C SER A 78 -17.60 8.86 -21.57
N GLU A 79 -16.62 8.22 -22.23
CA GLU A 79 -15.99 8.75 -23.45
C GLU A 79 -16.97 8.86 -24.62
N THR A 80 -17.81 7.83 -24.82
CA THR A 80 -18.81 7.84 -25.90
C THR A 80 -19.89 8.89 -25.67
N LEU A 81 -20.38 9.03 -24.44
CA LEU A 81 -21.35 10.07 -24.08
C LEU A 81 -20.75 11.48 -24.14
N ALA A 82 -19.51 11.66 -23.72
CA ALA A 82 -18.80 12.94 -23.81
C ALA A 82 -18.60 13.37 -25.26
N MET A 83 -18.11 12.46 -26.13
CA MET A 83 -17.96 12.75 -27.56
C MET A 83 -19.31 13.04 -28.24
N ALA A 84 -20.34 12.26 -27.95
CA ALA A 84 -21.68 12.48 -28.49
C ALA A 84 -22.26 13.82 -28.02
N GLY A 85 -22.09 14.16 -26.75
CA GLY A 85 -22.55 15.43 -26.17
C GLY A 85 -21.85 16.65 -26.76
N ILE A 86 -20.52 16.60 -26.92
CA ILE A 86 -19.75 17.66 -27.57
C ILE A 86 -20.20 17.85 -29.03
N GLY A 87 -20.33 16.76 -29.79
CA GLY A 87 -20.78 16.80 -31.18
C GLY A 87 -22.17 17.41 -31.35
N ALA A 88 -23.14 16.96 -30.53
CA ALA A 88 -24.50 17.50 -30.54
C ALA A 88 -24.52 18.98 -30.11
N GLY A 89 -23.72 19.37 -29.12
CA GLY A 89 -23.63 20.75 -28.64
C GLY A 89 -23.12 21.71 -29.71
N VAL A 90 -22.04 21.36 -30.41
CA VAL A 90 -21.47 22.19 -31.49
C VAL A 90 -22.47 22.36 -32.64
N LEU A 91 -23.16 21.29 -33.03
CA LEU A 91 -24.18 21.35 -34.08
C LEU A 91 -25.38 22.23 -33.66
N GLY A 92 -25.81 22.15 -32.41
CA GLY A 92 -26.86 23.01 -31.85
C GLY A 92 -26.48 24.51 -31.87
N ILE A 93 -25.23 24.83 -31.51
CA ILE A 93 -24.73 26.22 -31.57
C ILE A 93 -24.67 26.70 -33.02
N ALA A 94 -24.11 25.89 -33.94
CA ALA A 94 -24.00 26.27 -35.34
C ALA A 94 -25.37 26.54 -36.01
N THR A 95 -26.34 25.67 -35.74
CA THR A 95 -27.70 25.80 -36.29
C THR A 95 -28.45 27.01 -35.74
N SER A 96 -28.36 27.28 -34.44
CA SER A 96 -28.99 28.45 -33.83
C SER A 96 -28.39 29.78 -34.32
N VAL A 97 -27.07 29.85 -34.45
CA VAL A 97 -26.38 31.03 -35.02
C VAL A 97 -26.79 31.25 -36.48
N ALA A 98 -26.82 30.20 -37.29
CA ALA A 98 -27.25 30.29 -38.69
C ALA A 98 -28.69 30.78 -38.81
N ALA A 99 -29.61 30.19 -38.04
CA ALA A 99 -31.02 30.59 -38.01
C ALA A 99 -31.19 32.06 -37.61
N PHE A 100 -30.43 32.53 -36.62
CA PHE A 100 -30.46 33.93 -36.18
C PHE A 100 -29.98 34.90 -37.27
N VAL A 101 -28.88 34.60 -37.95
CA VAL A 101 -28.33 35.44 -39.03
C VAL A 101 -29.26 35.48 -40.25
N LEU A 102 -29.82 34.34 -40.63
CA LEU A 102 -30.76 34.22 -41.76
C LEU A 102 -32.11 34.91 -41.44
N GLY A 103 -32.62 34.79 -40.21
CA GLY A 103 -33.87 35.41 -39.77
C GLY A 103 -33.81 36.95 -39.80
N ARG A 104 -32.65 37.54 -39.46
CA ARG A 104 -32.47 39.00 -39.49
C ARG A 104 -32.52 39.61 -40.89
N ARG A 105 -32.27 38.82 -41.94
CA ARG A 105 -32.31 39.29 -43.34
C ARG A 105 -33.72 39.34 -43.93
N SER A 106 -34.66 38.57 -43.37
CA SER A 106 -36.05 38.51 -43.85
C SER A 106 -36.96 39.60 -43.26
N GLY A 107 -36.54 40.25 -42.17
CA GLY A 107 -37.35 41.24 -41.43
C GLY A 107 -37.44 42.64 -42.05
N ASN A 108 -36.82 42.90 -43.20
CA ASN A 108 -36.82 44.23 -43.83
C ASN A 108 -37.67 44.24 -45.13
N ARG A 109 -38.96 43.93 -45.01
CA ARG A 109 -39.93 44.21 -46.08
C ARG A 109 -40.60 45.55 -45.76
N PRO A 110 -40.42 46.61 -46.58
CA PRO A 110 -41.16 47.85 -46.38
C PRO A 110 -42.65 47.56 -46.56
N VAL A 111 -43.42 47.78 -45.49
CA VAL A 111 -44.88 47.74 -45.51
C VAL A 111 -45.34 48.92 -46.36
N GLY A 112 -45.81 48.64 -47.58
CA GLY A 112 -46.48 49.63 -48.41
C GLY A 112 -47.73 50.13 -47.70
N GLN A 113 -47.83 51.45 -47.53
CA GLN A 113 -48.95 52.14 -46.90
C GLN A 113 -50.26 51.91 -47.67
N PRO A 114 -51.39 51.65 -47.00
CA PRO A 114 -52.70 51.77 -47.64
C PRO A 114 -53.07 53.24 -47.86
N LYS A 115 -53.71 53.50 -49.00
CA LYS A 115 -54.27 54.80 -49.43
C LYS A 115 -55.51 55.19 -48.63
#